data_AF-A0A3G5T421-F1
#
_entry.id   AF-A0A3G5T421-F1
#
_cell.length_a   1.000
_cell.length_b   1.000
_cell.length_c   1.000
_cell.angle_alpha   90.00
_cell.angle_beta   90.00
_cell.angle_gamma   90.00
#
_symmetry.space_group_name_H-M   'P 1'
#
loop_
_entity.id
_entity.type
_entity.pdbx_description
1 polymer ?
#
loop_
_entity_poly.entity_id
_entity_poly.type
_entity_poly.pdbx_seq_one_letter_code
_entity_poly.pdbx_strand_id
1 'polypeptide(L)'
;MPKGFVMATFNDPKTDAAEAAHALRGLAHASRTLTDPDASYDILGALAAGLRSLQQSLEQLAAWHERHAGHAATDDGDRIAGHRNAQAAAAHLRDAASFVGFACGEVDHAHNRNSGIAWDRTASASRSRHVSSATPAATANPLNPAERDGMER
;
A
#
# COMPACT_ATOMS: atom_id res chain seq x y z
N MET A 1 -18.19 9.03 -8.54
CA MET A 1 -18.38 8.42 -7.21
C MET A 1 -17.41 9.11 -6.25
N PRO A 2 -17.84 9.60 -5.08
CA PRO A 2 -16.91 10.24 -4.16
C PRO A 2 -15.89 9.18 -3.71
N LYS A 3 -14.59 9.50 -3.79
CA LYS A 3 -13.52 8.67 -3.22
C LYS A 3 -13.77 8.63 -1.71
N GLY A 4 -14.24 7.51 -1.18
CA GLY A 4 -14.43 7.36 0.27
C GLY A 4 -13.13 7.67 0.98
N PHE A 5 -13.13 8.71 1.81
CA PHE A 5 -12.05 8.98 2.73
C PHE A 5 -12.01 7.80 3.70
N VAL A 6 -10.92 7.03 3.70
CA VAL A 6 -10.70 5.99 4.71
C VAL A 6 -10.64 6.73 6.05
N MET A 7 -11.55 6.41 6.97
CA MET A 7 -11.74 7.21 8.16
C MET A 7 -11.62 6.31 9.37
N ALA A 8 -10.44 6.34 9.99
CA ALA A 8 -10.22 5.64 11.24
C ALA A 8 -11.31 6.04 12.24
N THR A 9 -12.06 5.04 12.69
CA THR A 9 -13.12 5.23 13.67
C THR A 9 -12.55 5.30 15.09
N PHE A 10 -11.29 4.87 15.26
CA PHE A 10 -10.49 4.85 16.48
C PHE A 10 -11.11 4.02 17.63
N ASN A 11 -12.28 3.43 17.40
CA ASN A 11 -13.06 2.69 18.39
C ASN A 11 -13.41 1.27 17.91
N ASP A 12 -13.19 0.96 16.63
CA ASP A 12 -13.31 -0.38 16.08
C ASP A 12 -11.97 -0.82 15.45
N PRO A 13 -11.07 -1.44 16.24
CA PRO A 13 -9.76 -1.84 15.75
C PRO A 13 -9.81 -2.88 14.63
N LYS A 14 -10.92 -3.64 14.49
CA LYS A 14 -11.06 -4.63 13.40
C LYS A 14 -11.36 -3.93 12.08
N THR A 15 -12.31 -2.99 12.09
CA THR A 15 -12.64 -2.19 10.90
C THR A 15 -11.43 -1.33 10.50
N ASP A 16 -10.79 -0.67 11.47
CA ASP A 16 -9.61 0.17 11.23
C ASP A 16 -8.44 -0.64 10.63
N ALA A 17 -8.24 -1.90 11.04
CA ALA A 17 -7.22 -2.76 10.44
C ALA A 17 -7.52 -3.14 8.97
N ALA A 18 -8.78 -3.42 8.64
CA ALA A 18 -9.19 -3.70 7.26
C ALA A 18 -9.01 -2.47 6.37
N GLU A 19 -9.37 -1.30 6.88
CA GLU A 19 -9.18 -0.01 6.24
C GLU A 19 -7.71 0.31 6.00
N ALA A 20 -6.84 0.09 6.98
CA ALA A 20 -5.39 0.24 6.84
C ALA A 20 -4.85 -0.65 5.71
N ALA A 21 -5.27 -1.92 5.64
CA ALA A 21 -4.87 -2.82 4.56
C ALA A 21 -5.35 -2.34 3.18
N HIS A 22 -6.56 -1.77 3.09
CA HIS A 22 -7.06 -1.17 1.86
C HIS A 22 -6.29 0.08 1.46
N ALA A 23 -5.98 0.98 2.42
CA ALA A 23 -5.20 2.18 2.18
C ALA A 23 -3.79 1.84 1.67
N LEU A 24 -3.10 0.87 2.30
CA LEU A 24 -1.77 0.43 1.87
C LEU A 24 -1.78 -0.20 0.48
N ARG A 25 -2.79 -1.02 0.14
CA ARG A 25 -2.98 -1.53 -1.23
C ARG A 25 -3.22 -0.40 -2.23
N GLY A 26 -4.05 0.57 -1.87
CA GLY A 26 -4.31 1.75 -2.69
C GLY A 26 -3.04 2.55 -2.96
N LEU A 27 -2.24 2.79 -1.91
CA LEU A 27 -0.94 3.45 -2.03
C LEU A 27 0.00 2.66 -2.93
N ALA A 28 0.18 1.35 -2.70
CA ALA A 28 1.04 0.51 -3.52
C ALA A 28 0.64 0.53 -5.01
N HIS A 29 -0.66 0.56 -5.31
CA HIS A 29 -1.16 0.68 -6.67
C HIS A 29 -0.87 2.07 -7.27
N ALA A 30 -1.18 3.14 -6.54
CA ALA A 30 -0.99 4.53 -6.99
C ALA A 30 0.48 4.90 -7.20
N SER A 31 1.40 4.37 -6.38
CA SER A 31 2.83 4.63 -6.48
C SER A 31 3.45 4.16 -7.80
N ARG A 32 2.80 3.25 -8.54
CA ARG A 32 3.25 2.79 -9.87
C ARG A 32 3.22 3.87 -10.95
N THR A 33 2.39 4.89 -10.77
CA THR A 33 2.17 5.97 -11.74
C THR A 33 2.57 7.34 -11.20
N LEU A 34 3.45 7.38 -10.20
CA LEU A 34 4.05 8.61 -9.68
C LEU A 34 4.79 9.35 -10.79
N THR A 35 4.28 10.52 -11.16
CA THR A 35 4.86 11.39 -12.20
C THR A 35 5.27 12.75 -11.65
N ASP A 36 4.65 13.18 -10.56
CA ASP A 36 5.05 14.37 -9.83
C ASP A 36 6.15 14.03 -8.81
N PRO A 37 7.37 14.56 -8.97
CA PRO A 37 8.44 14.32 -8.03
C PRO A 37 8.16 14.91 -6.64
N ASP A 38 7.36 15.98 -6.51
CA ASP A 38 7.08 16.59 -5.21
C ASP A 38 6.21 15.69 -4.33
N ALA A 39 5.27 14.96 -4.94
CA ALA A 39 4.41 14.01 -4.25
C ALA A 39 5.21 12.89 -3.55
N SER A 40 6.44 12.60 -3.99
CA SER A 40 7.29 11.60 -3.34
C SER A 40 7.65 11.96 -1.90
N TYR A 41 7.81 13.26 -1.60
CA TYR A 41 8.11 13.74 -0.26
C TYR A 41 6.93 13.47 0.68
N ASP A 42 5.72 13.92 0.31
CA ASP A 42 4.53 13.73 1.13
C ASP A 42 4.21 12.25 1.36
N ILE A 43 4.41 11.41 0.34
CA ILE A 43 4.20 9.97 0.43
C ILE A 43 5.16 9.32 1.42
N LEU A 44 6.45 9.67 1.39
CA LEU A 44 7.44 9.12 2.33
C LEU A 44 7.15 9.54 3.77
N GLY A 45 6.78 10.81 3.99
CA GLY A 45 6.38 11.30 5.31
C GLY A 45 5.12 10.60 5.84
N ALA A 46 4.09 10.43 5.00
CA ALA A 46 2.88 9.70 5.36
C ALA A 46 3.15 8.21 5.64
N LEU A 47 4.04 7.58 4.87
CA LEU A 47 4.42 6.18 5.07
C LEU A 47 5.18 6.00 6.39
N ALA A 48 6.11 6.89 6.74
CA ALA A 48 6.80 6.87 8.03
C ALA A 48 5.81 6.99 9.21
N ALA A 49 4.85 7.92 9.10
CA ALA A 49 3.79 8.05 10.10
C ALA A 49 2.95 6.76 10.22
N GLY A 50 2.56 6.16 9.10
CA GLY A 50 1.82 4.90 9.06
C GLY A 50 2.59 3.73 9.68
N LEU A 51 3.90 3.61 9.42
CA LEU A 51 4.76 2.60 10.04
C LEU A 51 4.84 2.77 11.55
N ARG A 52 4.96 4.00 12.06
CA ARG A 52 4.94 4.27 13.50
C ARG A 52 3.61 3.87 14.15
N SER A 53 2.49 4.16 13.50
CA SER A 53 1.17 3.71 13.97
C SER A 53 1.02 2.18 13.94
N LEU A 54 1.58 1.52 12.92
CA LEU A 54 1.60 0.06 12.83
C LEU A 54 2.44 -0.55 13.94
N GLN A 55 3.64 -0.03 14.20
CA GLN A 55 4.50 -0.46 15.31
C GLN A 55 3.72 -0.39 16.63
N GLN A 56 3.08 0.76 16.90
CA GLN A 56 2.30 0.94 18.11
C GLN A 56 1.14 -0.06 18.23
N SER A 57 0.46 -0.35 17.13
CA SER A 57 -0.65 -1.32 17.10
C SER A 57 -0.16 -2.75 17.40
N LEU A 58 1.01 -3.13 16.86
CA LEU A 58 1.63 -4.43 17.13
C LEU A 58 2.05 -4.58 18.60
N GLU A 59 2.64 -3.53 19.19
CA GLU A 59 2.96 -3.49 20.63
C GLU A 59 1.72 -3.62 21.52
N GLN A 60 0.63 -2.96 21.14
CA GLN A 60 -0.64 -3.03 21.87
C GLN A 60 -1.25 -4.43 21.81
N LEU A 61 -1.22 -5.09 20.64
CA LEU A 61 -1.68 -6.47 20.48
C LEU A 61 -0.80 -7.45 21.26
N ALA A 62 0.51 -7.27 21.28
CA ALA A 62 1.42 -8.09 22.07
C ALA A 62 1.08 -8.00 23.57
N ALA A 63 0.91 -6.77 24.08
CA ALA A 63 0.52 -6.54 25.47
C ALA A 63 -0.87 -7.12 25.78
N TRP A 64 -1.80 -7.10 24.82
CA TRP A 64 -3.11 -7.75 24.99
C TRP A 64 -2.96 -9.25 25.16
N HIS A 65 -2.16 -9.94 24.32
CA HIS A 65 -1.91 -11.37 24.45
C HIS A 65 -1.31 -11.73 25.81
N GLU A 66 -0.32 -10.98 26.30
CA GLU A 66 0.30 -11.21 27.61
C GLU A 66 -0.71 -11.08 28.76
N ARG A 67 -1.54 -10.04 28.75
CA ARG A 67 -2.57 -9.83 29.79
C ARG A 67 -3.61 -10.96 29.81
N HIS A 68 -3.93 -11.53 28.64
CA HIS A 68 -4.99 -12.53 28.51
C HIS A 68 -4.47 -13.98 28.49
N ALA A 69 -3.14 -14.19 28.53
CA ALA A 69 -2.54 -15.51 28.46
C ALA A 69 -3.03 -16.47 29.56
N GLY A 70 -3.38 -15.95 30.75
CA GLY A 70 -3.94 -16.77 31.84
C GLY A 70 -5.32 -17.36 31.52
N HIS A 71 -6.06 -16.77 30.58
CA HIS A 71 -7.39 -17.22 30.16
C HIS A 71 -7.39 -18.07 28.88
N ALA A 72 -6.22 -18.23 28.24
CA ALA A 72 -6.11 -18.94 26.98
C ALA A 72 -6.24 -20.47 27.16
N ALA A 73 -6.86 -21.10 26.17
CA ALA A 73 -6.98 -22.54 25.98
C ALA A 73 -6.88 -22.85 24.47
N THR A 74 -6.45 -24.04 24.10
CA THR A 74 -6.64 -24.58 22.75
C THR A 74 -8.08 -25.01 22.52
N ASP A 75 -8.43 -25.36 21.27
CA ASP A 75 -9.79 -25.77 20.89
C ASP A 75 -10.28 -27.03 21.62
N ASP A 76 -9.38 -27.92 22.05
CA ASP A 76 -9.63 -29.10 22.88
C ASP A 76 -9.58 -28.80 24.39
N GLY A 77 -9.32 -27.56 24.79
CA GLY A 77 -9.37 -27.10 26.18
C GLY A 77 -8.04 -27.13 26.94
N ASP A 78 -6.90 -27.43 26.30
CA ASP A 78 -5.60 -27.40 26.97
C ASP A 78 -5.18 -25.95 27.33
N ARG A 79 -5.20 -25.66 28.62
CA ARG A 79 -4.84 -24.35 29.19
C ARG A 79 -3.34 -24.08 29.19
N ILE A 80 -2.50 -25.11 29.31
CA ILE A 80 -1.04 -24.95 29.31
C ILE A 80 -0.59 -24.63 27.88
N ALA A 81 -1.08 -25.39 26.90
CA ALA A 81 -0.80 -25.11 25.49
C ALA A 81 -1.35 -23.75 25.06
N GLY A 82 -2.59 -23.42 25.45
CA GLY A 82 -3.19 -22.11 25.17
C GLY A 82 -2.37 -20.94 25.74
N HIS A 83 -1.91 -21.04 26.99
CA HIS A 83 -1.06 -20.04 27.62
C HIS A 83 0.26 -19.84 26.86
N ARG A 84 0.94 -20.94 26.51
CA ARG A 84 2.19 -20.90 25.73
C ARG A 84 1.98 -20.26 24.36
N ASN A 85 0.89 -20.58 23.68
CA ASN A 85 0.56 -19.99 22.39
C ASN A 85 0.32 -18.48 22.50
N ALA A 86 -0.37 -18.02 23.55
CA ALA A 86 -0.57 -16.58 23.78
C ALA A 86 0.76 -15.84 24.03
N GLN A 87 1.67 -16.44 24.83
CA GLN A 87 3.00 -15.87 25.05
C GLN A 87 3.85 -15.83 23.77
N ALA A 88 3.82 -16.90 22.98
CA ALA A 88 4.53 -16.97 21.71
C ALA A 88 4.00 -15.92 20.71
N ALA A 89 2.68 -15.75 20.61
CA ALA A 89 2.07 -14.71 19.79
C ALA A 89 2.53 -13.30 20.21
N ALA A 90 2.57 -13.02 21.52
CA ALA A 90 3.09 -11.75 22.02
C ALA A 90 4.55 -11.51 21.63
N ALA A 91 5.41 -12.52 21.76
CA ALA A 91 6.82 -12.43 21.38
C ALA A 91 6.97 -12.10 19.88
N HIS A 92 6.28 -12.83 19.00
CA HIS A 92 6.33 -12.56 17.57
C HIS A 92 5.80 -11.17 17.19
N LEU A 93 4.77 -10.67 17.89
CA LEU A 93 4.26 -9.31 17.68
C LEU A 93 5.28 -8.24 18.11
N ARG A 94 6.06 -8.48 19.17
CA ARG A 94 7.15 -7.58 19.58
C ARG A 94 8.32 -7.59 18.59
N ASP A 95 8.66 -8.76 18.06
CA ASP A 95 9.66 -8.86 16.98
C ASP A 95 9.19 -8.10 15.74
N ALA A 96 7.94 -8.30 15.33
CA ALA A 96 7.34 -7.57 14.21
C ALA A 96 7.33 -6.05 14.45
N ALA A 97 6.97 -5.59 15.65
CA ALA A 97 7.03 -4.16 16.00
C ALA A 97 8.46 -3.61 15.87
N SER A 98 9.46 -4.38 16.31
CA SER A 98 10.87 -4.01 16.18
C SER A 98 11.27 -3.88 14.70
N PHE A 99 10.91 -4.84 13.85
CA PHE A 99 11.17 -4.77 12.41
C PHE A 99 10.48 -3.59 11.74
N VAL A 100 9.24 -3.28 12.11
CA VAL A 100 8.53 -2.08 11.62
C VAL A 100 9.24 -0.80 12.07
N GLY A 101 9.76 -0.76 13.31
CA GLY A 101 10.57 0.35 13.80
C GLY A 101 11.85 0.56 12.98
N PHE A 102 12.57 -0.52 12.64
CA PHE A 102 13.72 -0.45 11.74
C PHE A 102 13.32 0.06 10.34
N ALA A 103 12.24 -0.46 9.78
CA ALA A 103 11.72 -0.01 8.49
C ALA A 103 11.33 1.48 8.50
N CYS A 104 10.73 1.96 9.60
CA CYS A 104 10.41 3.38 9.78
C CYS A 104 11.67 4.25 9.72
N GLY A 105 12.75 3.82 10.39
CA GLY A 105 14.05 4.52 10.34
C GLY A 105 14.64 4.60 8.93
N GLU A 106 14.56 3.50 8.16
CA GLU A 106 15.02 3.50 6.77
C GLU A 106 14.16 4.41 5.86
N VAL A 107 12.85 4.46 6.07
CA VAL A 107 11.97 5.40 5.36
C VAL A 107 12.27 6.85 5.74
N ASP A 108 12.53 7.15 7.02
CA ASP A 108 12.95 8.49 7.46
C ASP A 108 14.30 8.90 6.84
N HIS A 109 15.26 7.97 6.73
CA HIS A 109 16.52 8.20 6.02
C HIS A 109 16.30 8.46 4.53
N ALA A 110 15.44 7.69 3.87
CA ALA A 110 15.07 7.92 2.47
C ALA A 110 14.38 9.28 2.27
N HIS A 111 13.45 9.64 3.16
CA HIS A 111 12.75 10.92 3.17
C HIS A 111 13.71 12.10 3.30
N ASN A 112 14.67 12.00 4.22
CA ASN A 112 15.71 13.02 4.39
C ASN A 112 16.55 13.18 3.11
N ARG A 113 16.99 12.08 2.51
CA ARG A 113 17.73 12.13 1.23
C ARG A 113 16.88 12.70 0.09
N ASN A 114 15.59 12.38 0.05
CA ASN A 114 14.66 12.85 -0.98
C ASN A 114 14.54 14.38 -0.97
N SER A 115 14.59 15.01 0.19
CA SER A 115 14.57 16.48 0.31
C SER A 115 15.75 17.19 -0.36
N GLY A 116 16.88 16.48 -0.56
CA GLY A 116 18.07 16.99 -1.22
C GLY A 116 18.04 16.87 -2.75
N ILE A 117 17.02 16.25 -3.34
CA ILE A 117 16.98 15.99 -4.78
C ILE A 117 16.36 17.18 -5.52
N ALA A 118 17.13 17.77 -6.45
CA ALA A 118 16.62 18.75 -7.41
C ALA A 118 16.14 18.04 -8.70
N TRP A 119 14.82 17.90 -8.85
CA TRP A 119 14.22 17.26 -10.02
C TRP A 119 14.08 18.23 -11.21
N ASP A 120 14.51 17.83 -12.41
CA ASP A 120 14.27 18.61 -13.63
C ASP A 120 12.78 18.58 -14.01
N ARG A 121 12.11 19.72 -13.79
CA ARG A 121 10.68 19.91 -14.06
C ARG A 121 10.34 19.84 -15.55
N THR A 122 11.28 20.20 -16.42
CA THR A 122 11.09 20.26 -17.87
C THR A 122 11.01 18.85 -18.47
N ALA A 123 11.87 17.95 -17.97
CA ALA A 123 11.88 16.53 -18.35
C ALA A 123 10.67 15.75 -17.81
N SER A 124 10.08 16.19 -16.69
CA SER A 124 8.87 15.55 -16.14
C SER A 124 7.60 15.91 -16.94
N ALA A 125 7.46 17.19 -17.34
CA ALA A 125 6.31 17.66 -18.11
C ALA A 125 6.24 17.08 -19.54
N SER A 126 7.38 16.84 -20.20
CA SER A 126 7.43 16.27 -21.56
C SER A 126 6.96 14.80 -21.60
N ARG A 127 7.31 14.01 -20.58
CA ARG A 127 6.92 12.60 -20.47
C ARG A 127 5.42 12.43 -20.24
N SER A 128 4.82 13.30 -19.43
CA SER A 128 3.38 13.28 -19.14
C SER A 128 2.52 13.67 -20.35
N ARG A 129 2.99 14.63 -21.17
CA ARG A 129 2.33 15.01 -22.44
C ARG A 129 2.34 13.87 -23.47
N HIS A 130 3.43 13.13 -23.58
CA HIS A 130 3.58 12.05 -24.58
C HIS A 130 2.70 10.82 -24.28
N VAL A 131 2.38 10.58 -23.00
CA VAL A 131 1.43 9.53 -22.58
C VAL A 131 -0.03 9.94 -22.88
N SER A 132 -0.36 11.23 -22.77
CA SER A 132 -1.73 11.72 -22.98
C SER A 132 -2.10 11.90 -24.46
N SER A 133 -1.13 12.03 -25.37
CA SER A 133 -1.38 12.22 -26.80
C SER A 133 -1.65 10.93 -27.59
N ALA A 134 -1.58 9.76 -26.95
CA ALA A 134 -1.88 8.49 -27.60
C ALA A 134 -3.39 8.17 -27.56
N THR A 135 -4.15 8.81 -28.46
CA THR A 135 -5.48 8.30 -28.86
C THR A 135 -5.26 7.28 -29.97
N PRO A 136 -5.88 6.08 -29.97
CA PRO A 136 -5.76 5.18 -31.10
C PRO A 136 -6.55 5.78 -32.26
N ALA A 137 -5.83 6.31 -33.26
CA ALA A 137 -6.43 6.64 -34.55
C ALA A 137 -7.00 5.35 -35.14
N ALA A 138 -8.32 5.36 -35.34
CA ALA A 138 -9.04 4.30 -36.03
C ALA A 138 -8.32 3.94 -37.32
N THR A 139 -7.89 2.69 -37.44
CA THR A 139 -7.34 2.12 -38.66
C THR A 139 -8.41 2.20 -39.75
N ALA A 140 -8.30 3.20 -40.63
CA ALA A 140 -8.99 3.19 -41.89
C ALA A 140 -8.48 1.97 -42.68
N ASN A 141 -9.35 0.98 -42.85
CA ASN A 141 -9.13 -0.17 -43.71
C ASN A 141 -9.23 0.30 -45.18
N PRO A 142 -8.18 0.23 -46.00
CA PRO A 142 -8.32 0.49 -47.42
C PRO A 142 -8.99 -0.73 -48.08
N LEU A 143 -10.03 -0.45 -48.87
CA LEU A 143 -10.79 -1.39 -49.69
C LEU A 143 -9.86 -2.32 -50.50
N ASN A 144 -10.15 -3.62 -50.45
CA ASN A 144 -9.52 -4.68 -51.24
C ASN A 144 -9.85 -4.51 -52.74
N PRO A 145 -8.86 -4.49 -53.66
CA PRO A 145 -9.12 -4.39 -55.11
C PRO A 145 -9.55 -5.69 -55.81
N ALA A 146 -9.75 -6.81 -55.10
CA ALA A 146 -9.87 -8.13 -55.72
C ALA A 146 -11.29 -8.61 -56.11
N GLU A 147 -12.29 -7.73 -56.21
CA GLU A 147 -13.63 -8.09 -56.73
C GLU A 147 -14.02 -7.19 -57.91
N ARG A 148 -13.13 -7.12 -58.91
CA ARG A 148 -13.47 -6.63 -60.25
C ARG A 148 -13.10 -7.67 -61.30
N ASP A 149 -13.77 -8.81 -61.28
CA ASP A 149 -13.93 -9.60 -62.49
C ASP A 149 -15.18 -10.50 -62.39
N GLY A 150 -16.00 -10.50 -63.44
CA GLY A 150 -17.08 -11.48 -63.61
C GLY A 150 -18.53 -10.98 -63.52
N MET A 151 -18.94 -9.99 -64.33
CA MET A 151 -20.32 -9.97 -64.88
C MET A 151 -20.44 -9.05 -66.11
N GLU A 152 -19.94 -9.50 -67.26
CA GLU A 152 -20.53 -9.16 -68.56
C GLU A 152 -20.83 -10.48 -69.28
N ARG A 153 -22.10 -10.93 -69.23
CA ARG A 153 -22.94 -11.39 -70.35
C ARG A 153 -24.36 -11.63 -69.85
#